data_AF-A0A534TZS1-F1
#
_entry.id   AF-A0A534TZS1-F1
#
_cell.length_a   1.000
_cell.length_b   1.000
_cell.length_c   1.000
_cell.angle_alpha   90.00
_cell.angle_beta   90.00
_cell.angle_gamma   90.00
#
_symmetry.space_group_name_H-M   'P 1'
#
loop_
_entity.id
_entity.type
_entity.pdbx_description
1 polymer ?
#
loop_
_entity_poly.entity_id
_entity_poly.type
_entity_poly.pdbx_seq_one_letter_code
_entity_poly.pdbx_strand_id
1 'polypeptide(L)' 'MPWNTSELSAVVVHATTDDNVTDPAGNSGDRIACGVITKGAARGM' A
#
# COMPACT_ATOMS: atom_id res chain seq x y z
N MET A 1 -5.35 2.78 -25.01
CA MET A 1 -4.41 2.18 -24.04
C MET A 1 -5.24 1.48 -22.97
N PRO A 2 -5.06 0.16 -22.72
CA PRO A 2 -5.95 -0.62 -21.88
C PRO A 2 -5.78 -0.25 -20.39
N TRP A 3 -6.73 0.55 -19.89
CA TRP A 3 -6.82 1.09 -18.54
C TRP A 3 -7.34 0.05 -17.52
N ASN A 4 -6.55 -0.96 -17.16
CA ASN A 4 -6.98 -1.97 -16.16
C ASN A 4 -6.22 -1.92 -14.82
N THR A 5 -5.63 -0.78 -14.47
CA THR A 5 -4.90 -0.59 -13.19
C THR A 5 -5.82 -0.33 -11.98
N SER A 6 -7.12 -0.10 -12.18
CA SER A 6 -8.05 0.31 -11.11
C SER A 6 -8.18 -0.72 -9.97
N GLU A 7 -7.86 -1.98 -10.24
CA GLU A 7 -7.95 -3.09 -9.27
C GLU A 7 -6.58 -3.44 -8.66
N LEU A 8 -5.52 -2.72 -9.00
CA LEU A 8 -4.21 -2.96 -8.39
C LEU A 8 -4.20 -2.36 -6.98
N SER A 9 -3.97 -3.23 -6.01
CA SER A 9 -3.72 -2.81 -4.63
C SER A 9 -2.30 -2.22 -4.50
N ALA A 10 -2.15 -1.21 -3.64
CA ALA A 10 -0.87 -0.62 -3.31
C ALA A 10 -0.71 -0.56 -1.78
N VAL A 11 0.53 -0.63 -1.30
CA VAL A 11 0.87 -0.44 0.11
C VAL A 11 1.53 0.92 0.28
N VAL A 12 1.15 1.63 1.34
CA VAL A 12 1.79 2.87 1.79
C VAL A 12 2.36 2.62 3.18
N VAL A 13 3.62 3.00 3.40
CA VAL A 13 4.28 2.92 4.70
C VAL A 13 4.32 4.32 5.30
N HIS A 14 3.83 4.43 6.53
CA HIS A 14 3.85 5.66 7.29
C HIS A 14 5.02 5.71 8.29
N ALA A 15 5.40 6.92 8.71
CA ALA A 15 6.50 7.16 9.64
C ALA A 15 6.17 6.74 11.07
N THR A 16 4.89 6.79 11.46
CA THR A 16 4.39 6.42 12.79
C THR A 16 3.26 5.40 12.69
N THR A 17 2.90 4.83 13.82
CA THR A 17 1.82 3.85 13.93
C THR A 17 0.47 4.48 13.59
N ASP A 18 -0.36 3.75 12.85
CA ASP A 18 -1.74 4.11 12.55
C ASP A 18 -2.66 3.88 13.76
N ASP A 19 -3.59 4.80 14.01
CA ASP A 19 -4.55 4.68 15.11
C ASP A 19 -5.80 3.83 14.78
N ASN A 20 -6.04 3.50 13.51
CA ASN A 20 -7.21 2.78 12.98
C ASN A 20 -8.58 3.40 13.35
N VAL A 21 -8.62 4.68 13.70
CA VAL A 21 -9.87 5.37 14.06
C VAL A 21 -10.40 6.21 12.90
N THR A 22 -9.51 6.87 12.17
CA THR A 22 -9.89 7.80 11.08
C THR A 22 -9.39 7.31 9.73
N ASP A 23 -10.30 7.17 8.78
CA ASP A 23 -9.98 6.91 7.37
C ASP A 23 -9.44 8.21 6.72
N PRO A 24 -8.31 8.20 5.99
CA PRO A 24 -7.55 7.02 5.53
C PRO A 24 -6.31 6.60 6.33
N ALA A 25 -5.79 7.44 7.22
CA ALA A 25 -4.53 7.17 7.94
C ALA A 25 -4.44 8.04 9.20
N GLY A 26 -5.21 7.69 10.23
CA GLY A 26 -5.25 8.46 11.47
C GLY A 26 -3.92 8.40 12.23
N ASN A 27 -3.35 9.59 12.53
CA ASN A 27 -2.12 9.79 13.29
C ASN A 27 -0.87 9.00 12.82
N SER A 28 -0.87 8.52 11.58
CA SER A 28 0.21 7.68 11.02
C SER A 28 1.46 8.49 10.62
N GLY A 29 1.40 9.81 10.63
CA GLY A 29 2.53 10.67 10.24
C GLY A 29 2.81 10.64 8.73
N ASP A 30 4.04 11.01 8.34
CA ASP A 30 4.41 11.15 6.92
C ASP A 30 4.41 9.82 6.16
N ARG A 31 4.10 9.86 4.86
CA ARG A 31 4.19 8.70 3.96
C ARG A 31 5.63 8.55 3.46
N ILE A 32 6.36 7.58 3.99
CA ILE A 32 7.81 7.43 3.75
C ILE A 32 8.16 6.43 2.64
N ALA A 33 7.21 5.56 2.25
CA ALA A 33 7.36 4.69 1.09
C ALA A 33 6.00 4.29 0.50
N CYS A 34 5.97 3.95 -0.79
CA CYS A 34 4.81 3.37 -1.45
C CYS A 34 5.21 2.38 -2.54
N GLY A 35 4.31 1.45 -2.87
CA GLY A 35 4.52 0.49 -3.95
C GLY A 35 3.25 -0.24 -4.34
N VAL A 36 3.15 -0.62 -5.62
CA VAL A 36 2.08 -1.49 -6.13
C VAL A 36 2.35 -2.93 -5.74
N ILE A 37 1.30 -3.65 -5.34
CA ILE A 37 1.39 -5.07 -5.04
C ILE A 37 1.33 -5.85 -6.35
N THR A 38 2.44 -6.51 -6.69
CA THR A 38 2.51 -7.41 -7.84
C THR A 38 2.60 -8.85 -7.36
N LYS A 39 2.08 -9.80 -8.14
CA LYS A 39 2.32 -11.23 -7.89
C LYS A 39 3.82 -11.49 -7.97
N GLY A 40 4.43 -11.78 -6.83
CA GLY A 40 5.82 -12.24 -6.79
C GLY A 40 5.97 -13.53 -7.57
N ALA A 41 7.16 -13.80 -8.10
CA ALA A 41 7.49 -15.18 -8.51
C ALA A 41 7.30 -16.05 -7.26
N ALA A 42 6.32 -16.95 -7.29
CA ALA A 42 6.16 -17.93 -6.23
C ALA A 42 7.53 -18.58 -6.07
N ARG A 43 8.15 -18.41 -4.90
CA ARG A 43 9.40 -19.09 -4.57
C ARG A 43 9.02 -20.57 -4.44
N GLY A 44 9.02 -21.25 -5.59
CA GLY A 44 8.87 -22.69 -5.67
C GLY A 44 10.20 -23.32 -5.29
N MET A 45 10.09 -24.40 -4.50
CA MET A 45 11.15 -25.29 -4.04
C MET A 45 11.87 -24.85 -2.76
#